data_AF-A0A4Q2JJM4-F1
#
_entry.id   AF-A0A4Q2JJM4-F1
#
_cell.length_a   1.000
_cell.length_b   1.000
_cell.length_c   1.000
_cell.angle_alpha   90.00
_cell.angle_beta   90.00
_cell.angle_gamma   90.00
#
_symmetry.space_group_name_H-M   'P 1'
#
loop_
_entity.id
_entity.type
_entity.pdbx_description
1 polymer ?
#
loop_
_entity_poly.entity_id
_entity_poly.type
_entity_poly.pdbx_seq_one_letter_code
_entity_poly.pdbx_strand_id
1 'polypeptide(L)'
;RIAEDLADRVSLARELAAAREAQQRGLLLEDRARIARDLHDHVVQQLYGAGLDLEAAAADSPGAVAERLGSAVEAIDEAIAQVRTIVFALTPQDGGAPTLRHRVLDLAGGASRHLPQPVAVSFAGPVDLLSEGALADELTASVRELLSNAVKHSGAASVTLSIVAADARVTAEVADDGRGIGDAARRSGLENLRVRAERLGGAFDLDSSPAGTRARWTAPITFPEGDPTT
;
A
#
# COMPACT_ATOMS: atom_id res chain seq x y z
N ARG A 1 35.67 -19.64 -40.54
CA ARG A 1 36.41 -18.36 -40.53
C ARG A 1 35.52 -17.12 -40.71
N ILE A 2 34.93 -16.80 -41.87
CA ILE A 2 34.07 -15.60 -42.01
C ILE A 2 32.77 -15.71 -41.20
N ALA A 3 32.16 -16.90 -41.17
CA ALA A 3 30.95 -17.16 -40.39
C ALA A 3 31.17 -17.13 -38.87
N GLU A 4 32.36 -17.51 -38.39
CA GLU A 4 32.75 -17.41 -36.97
C GLU A 4 32.97 -15.95 -36.55
N ASP A 5 33.73 -15.17 -37.34
CA ASP A 5 33.93 -13.73 -37.08
C ASP A 5 32.60 -12.95 -37.09
N LEU A 6 31.65 -13.34 -37.95
CA LEU A 6 30.31 -12.75 -37.95
C LEU A 6 29.51 -13.15 -36.70
N ALA A 7 29.59 -14.41 -36.26
CA ALA A 7 28.92 -14.88 -35.05
C ALA A 7 29.46 -14.18 -33.79
N ASP A 8 30.77 -14.01 -33.68
CA ASP A 8 31.43 -13.32 -32.58
C ASP A 8 31.01 -11.84 -32.53
N ARG A 9 30.97 -11.16 -33.68
CA ARG A 9 30.50 -9.77 -33.76
C ARG A 9 29.03 -9.62 -33.39
N VAL A 10 28.18 -10.57 -33.78
CA VAL A 10 26.75 -10.57 -33.41
C VAL A 10 26.57 -10.84 -31.92
N SER A 11 27.38 -11.73 -31.31
CA SER A 11 27.36 -11.97 -29.86
C SER A 11 27.77 -10.72 -29.09
N LEU A 12 28.89 -10.10 -29.47
CA LEU A 12 29.39 -8.88 -28.86
C LEU A 12 28.40 -7.71 -29.01
N ALA A 13 27.77 -7.56 -30.18
CA ALA A 13 26.74 -6.54 -30.40
C ALA A 13 25.51 -6.75 -29.51
N ARG A 14 25.11 -8.01 -29.26
CA ARG A 14 24.01 -8.35 -28.33
C ARG A 14 24.38 -8.05 -26.89
N GLU A 15 25.58 -8.42 -26.45
CA GLU A 15 26.06 -8.11 -25.10
C GLU A 15 26.12 -6.60 -24.85
N LEU A 16 26.65 -5.83 -25.81
CA LEU A 16 26.65 -4.37 -25.75
C LEU A 16 25.24 -3.76 -25.73
N ALA A 17 24.30 -4.31 -26.49
CA ALA A 17 22.92 -3.86 -26.48
C ALA A 17 22.25 -4.13 -25.12
N ALA A 18 22.44 -5.33 -24.56
CA ALA A 18 21.92 -5.70 -23.25
C ALA A 18 22.53 -4.84 -22.13
N ALA A 19 23.84 -4.58 -22.17
CA ALA A 19 24.53 -3.73 -21.21
C ALA A 19 24.02 -2.28 -21.24
N ARG A 20 23.80 -1.72 -22.44
CA ARG A 20 23.22 -0.38 -22.60
C ARG A 20 21.79 -0.30 -22.09
N GLU A 21 20.96 -1.31 -22.37
CA GLU A 21 19.59 -1.36 -21.89
C GLU A 21 19.54 -1.46 -20.35
N ALA A 22 20.42 -2.28 -19.76
CA ALA A 22 20.57 -2.37 -18.31
C ALA A 22 21.01 -1.03 -17.70
N GLN A 23 21.99 -0.35 -18.32
CA GLN A 23 22.44 0.97 -17.87
C GLN A 23 21.32 2.03 -17.94
N GLN A 24 20.57 2.07 -19.03
CA GLN A 24 19.44 3.01 -19.18
C GLN A 24 18.34 2.75 -18.15
N ARG A 25 18.04 1.48 -17.87
CA ARG A 25 17.11 1.11 -16.79
C ARG A 25 17.64 1.54 -15.42
N GLY A 26 18.93 1.35 -15.15
CA GLY A 26 19.57 1.80 -13.91
C GLY A 26 19.43 3.31 -13.70
N LEU A 27 19.76 4.11 -14.72
CA LEU A 27 19.63 5.57 -14.67
C LEU A 27 18.19 6.03 -14.45
N LEU A 28 17.22 5.38 -15.10
CA LEU A 28 15.79 5.68 -14.90
C LEU A 28 15.31 5.34 -13.48
N LEU A 29 15.81 4.26 -12.89
CA LEU A 29 15.48 3.86 -11.52
C LEU A 29 16.09 4.81 -10.50
N GLU A 30 17.36 5.20 -10.67
CA GLU A 30 18.02 6.21 -9.84
C GLU A 30 17.29 7.55 -9.88
N ASP A 31 16.87 7.99 -11.08
CA ASP A 31 16.14 9.24 -11.24
C ASP A 31 14.76 9.20 -10.56
N ARG A 32 14.06 8.07 -10.67
CA ARG A 32 12.80 7.84 -9.93
C ARG A 32 13.00 7.83 -8.42
N ALA A 33 14.05 7.19 -7.92
CA ALA A 33 14.39 7.15 -6.50
C ALA A 33 14.73 8.55 -5.95
N ARG A 34 15.40 9.36 -6.76
CA ARG A 34 15.72 10.76 -6.45
C ARG A 34 14.45 11.61 -6.41
N ILE A 35 13.61 11.54 -7.44
CA ILE A 35 12.33 12.25 -7.50
C ILE A 35 11.42 11.85 -6.32
N ALA A 36 11.37 10.57 -5.98
CA ALA A 36 10.59 10.08 -4.84
C ALA A 36 11.06 10.71 -3.52
N ARG A 37 12.37 10.74 -3.26
CA ARG A 37 12.94 11.38 -2.06
C ARG A 37 12.69 12.88 -2.03
N ASP A 38 12.96 13.58 -3.13
CA ASP A 38 12.79 15.03 -3.21
C ASP A 38 11.31 15.42 -3.01
N LEU A 39 10.37 14.64 -3.56
CA LEU A 39 8.93 14.85 -3.37
C LEU A 39 8.51 14.54 -1.94
N HIS A 40 8.98 13.43 -1.36
CA HIS A 40 8.67 13.05 0.02
C HIS A 40 9.11 14.13 0.99
N ASP A 41 10.37 14.50 0.94
CA ASP A 41 10.96 15.40 1.94
C ASP A 41 10.34 16.79 1.84
N HIS A 42 10.02 17.27 0.63
CA HIS A 42 9.43 18.59 0.47
C HIS A 42 7.92 18.61 0.72
N VAL A 43 7.16 17.73 0.08
CA VAL A 43 5.69 17.80 0.09
C VAL A 43 5.12 17.26 1.40
N VAL A 44 5.65 16.16 1.94
CA VAL A 44 5.13 15.60 3.20
C VAL A 44 5.41 16.54 4.37
N GLN A 45 6.59 17.16 4.43
CA GLN A 45 6.92 18.11 5.50
C GLN A 45 6.07 19.38 5.41
N GLN A 46 5.82 19.91 4.21
CA GLN A 46 4.93 21.06 4.03
C GLN A 46 3.49 20.77 4.42
N LEU A 47 2.97 19.60 4.01
CA LEU A 47 1.64 19.17 4.40
C LEU A 47 1.54 18.95 5.91
N TYR A 48 2.54 18.35 6.54
CA TYR A 48 2.57 18.16 7.99
C TYR A 48 2.59 19.50 8.74
N GLY A 49 3.39 20.46 8.28
CA GLY A 49 3.40 21.82 8.82
C GLY A 49 2.04 22.50 8.68
N ALA A 50 1.40 22.40 7.51
CA ALA A 50 0.07 22.95 7.29
C ALA A 50 -1.00 22.29 8.18
N GLY A 51 -0.89 20.97 8.43
CA GLY A 51 -1.76 20.26 9.36
C GLY A 51 -1.63 20.80 10.79
N LEU A 52 -0.40 20.94 11.30
CA LEU A 52 -0.12 21.49 12.63
C LEU A 52 -0.60 22.95 12.78
N ASP A 53 -0.41 23.78 11.75
CA ASP A 53 -0.89 25.17 11.75
C ASP A 53 -2.43 25.23 11.82
N LEU A 54 -3.12 24.30 11.15
CA LEU A 54 -4.58 24.20 11.17
C LEU A 54 -5.11 23.62 12.48
N GLU A 55 -4.43 22.64 13.08
CA GLU A 55 -4.76 22.13 14.42
C GLU A 55 -4.62 23.23 15.48
N ALA A 56 -3.53 24.00 15.43
CA ALA A 56 -3.33 25.14 16.31
C ALA A 56 -4.41 26.21 16.13
N ALA A 57 -4.78 26.52 14.88
CA ALA A 57 -5.88 27.44 14.59
C ALA A 57 -7.25 26.90 15.05
N ALA A 58 -7.45 25.58 15.01
CA ALA A 58 -8.69 24.94 15.45
C ALA A 58 -8.87 25.04 16.96
N ALA A 59 -7.79 24.91 17.74
CA ALA A 59 -7.80 24.98 19.19
C ALA A 59 -8.34 26.34 19.73
N ASP A 60 -8.08 27.42 19.00
CA ASP A 60 -8.52 28.78 19.36
C ASP A 60 -9.83 29.22 18.65
N SER A 61 -10.44 28.33 17.85
CA SER A 61 -11.60 28.65 17.02
C SER A 61 -12.91 28.07 17.57
N PRO A 62 -14.01 28.83 17.64
CA PRO A 62 -15.29 28.31 18.13
C PRO A 62 -16.11 27.58 17.04
N GLY A 63 -16.78 26.50 17.45
CA GLY A 63 -17.90 25.87 16.74
C GLY A 63 -17.58 25.38 15.32
N ALA A 64 -18.37 25.81 14.34
CA ALA A 64 -18.28 25.36 12.95
C ALA A 64 -16.94 25.66 12.26
N VAL A 65 -16.13 26.58 12.81
CA VAL A 65 -14.78 26.88 12.28
C VAL A 65 -13.79 25.80 12.70
N ALA A 66 -13.83 25.34 13.96
CA ALA A 66 -13.01 24.23 14.42
C ALA A 66 -13.33 22.92 13.69
N GLU A 67 -14.62 22.64 13.43
CA GLU A 67 -15.02 21.45 12.64
C GLU A 67 -14.45 21.49 11.21
N ARG A 68 -14.53 22.65 10.54
CA ARG A 68 -13.95 22.81 9.20
C ARG A 68 -12.44 22.68 9.17
N LEU A 69 -11.76 23.17 10.20
CA LEU A 69 -10.31 23.03 10.34
C LEU A 69 -9.93 21.57 10.60
N GLY A 70 -10.68 20.85 11.45
CA GLY A 70 -10.52 19.41 11.64
C GLY A 70 -10.63 18.61 10.34
N SER A 71 -11.67 18.87 9.53
CA SER A 71 -11.78 18.23 8.21
C SER A 71 -10.64 18.59 7.25
N ALA A 72 -10.08 19.80 7.35
CA ALA A 72 -8.92 20.19 6.56
C ALA A 72 -7.64 19.45 6.99
N VAL A 73 -7.48 19.20 8.29
CA VAL A 73 -6.38 18.36 8.84
C VAL A 73 -6.53 16.92 8.34
N GLU A 74 -7.73 16.34 8.42
CA GLU A 74 -8.00 14.99 7.91
C GLU A 74 -7.67 14.85 6.41
N ALA A 75 -8.04 15.85 5.60
CA ALA A 75 -7.73 15.87 4.17
C ALA A 75 -6.21 16.00 3.90
N ILE A 76 -5.49 16.72 4.74
CA ILE A 76 -4.02 16.83 4.68
C ILE A 76 -3.37 15.49 5.02
N ASP A 77 -3.84 14.80 6.05
CA ASP A 77 -3.34 13.48 6.42
C ASP A 77 -3.58 12.44 5.32
N GLU A 78 -4.76 12.50 4.67
CA GLU A 78 -5.05 11.67 3.49
C GLU A 78 -4.10 11.98 2.33
N ALA A 79 -3.85 13.26 2.05
CA ALA A 79 -2.89 13.68 1.02
C ALA A 79 -1.45 13.21 1.35
N ILE A 80 -1.02 13.27 2.62
CA ILE A 80 0.26 12.74 3.07
C ILE A 80 0.35 11.23 2.82
N ALA A 81 -0.71 10.48 3.14
CA ALA A 81 -0.77 9.04 2.89
C ALA A 81 -0.67 8.71 1.40
N GLN A 82 -1.33 9.48 0.53
CA GLN A 82 -1.23 9.34 -0.92
C GLN A 82 0.17 9.64 -1.45
N VAL A 83 0.81 10.72 -0.98
CA VAL A 83 2.20 11.06 -1.35
C VAL A 83 3.15 9.94 -0.93
N ARG A 84 3.03 9.41 0.29
CA ARG A 84 3.86 8.27 0.74
C ARG A 84 3.67 7.04 -0.15
N THR A 85 2.42 6.76 -0.54
CA THR A 85 2.11 5.64 -1.46
C THR A 85 2.83 5.81 -2.80
N ILE A 86 2.81 7.01 -3.37
CA ILE A 86 3.49 7.34 -4.64
C ILE A 86 5.01 7.24 -4.50
N VAL A 87 5.58 7.82 -3.44
CA VAL A 87 7.03 7.81 -3.16
C VAL A 87 7.56 6.38 -3.03
N PHE A 88 6.87 5.53 -2.28
CA PHE A 88 7.29 4.14 -2.12
C PHE A 88 7.15 3.35 -3.43
N ALA A 89 6.10 3.57 -4.23
CA ALA A 89 5.97 2.96 -5.56
C ALA A 89 7.09 3.38 -6.54
N LEU A 90 7.74 4.52 -6.29
CA LEU A 90 8.83 5.05 -7.10
C LEU A 90 10.23 4.64 -6.61
N THR A 91 10.36 4.05 -5.42
CA THR A 91 11.66 3.69 -4.82
C THR A 91 12.10 2.29 -5.27
N PRO A 92 13.18 2.15 -6.08
CA PRO A 92 13.74 0.86 -6.49
C PRO A 92 14.35 0.11 -5.29
N GLN A 93 14.34 -1.22 -5.34
CA GLN A 93 14.95 -2.06 -4.31
C GLN A 93 16.47 -2.16 -4.49
N ASP A 94 17.20 -2.07 -3.37
CA ASP A 94 18.56 -2.58 -3.24
C ASP A 94 18.53 -4.11 -3.03
N GLY A 95 18.37 -4.88 -4.11
CA GLY A 95 18.79 -6.29 -4.20
C GLY A 95 18.16 -7.36 -3.28
N GLY A 96 17.24 -7.02 -2.38
CA GLY A 96 16.58 -7.95 -1.44
C GLY A 96 15.20 -8.47 -1.87
N ALA A 97 14.64 -9.43 -1.12
CA ALA A 97 13.25 -9.87 -1.28
C ALA A 97 12.27 -8.72 -0.95
N PRO A 98 11.17 -8.55 -1.69
CA PRO A 98 10.26 -7.43 -1.49
C PRO A 98 9.58 -7.50 -0.13
N THR A 99 9.72 -6.45 0.68
CA THR A 99 9.05 -6.31 1.99
C THR A 99 7.53 -6.40 1.85
N LEU A 100 6.82 -6.75 2.93
CA LEU A 100 5.35 -6.76 2.94
C LEU A 100 4.75 -5.40 2.53
N ARG A 101 5.35 -4.29 2.98
CA ARG A 101 4.90 -2.93 2.63
C ARG A 101 4.91 -2.70 1.12
N HIS A 102 6.00 -3.05 0.44
CA HIS A 102 6.10 -2.96 -1.03
C HIS A 102 5.05 -3.82 -1.73
N ARG A 103 4.87 -5.09 -1.31
CA ARG A 103 3.85 -5.98 -1.90
C ARG A 103 2.46 -5.35 -1.82
N VAL A 104 2.11 -4.75 -0.67
CA VAL A 104 0.83 -4.08 -0.44
C VAL A 104 0.69 -2.83 -1.30
N LEU A 105 1.74 -2.01 -1.40
CA LEU A 105 1.73 -0.79 -2.21
C LEU A 105 1.63 -1.06 -3.71
N ASP A 106 2.26 -2.12 -4.21
CA ASP A 106 2.12 -2.56 -5.60
C ASP A 106 0.66 -2.94 -5.91
N LEU A 107 -0.01 -3.63 -4.97
CA LEU A 107 -1.42 -3.97 -5.11
C LEU A 107 -2.31 -2.73 -5.12
N ALA A 108 -2.07 -1.79 -4.18
CA ALA A 108 -2.80 -0.53 -4.10
C ALA A 108 -2.59 0.33 -5.36
N GLY A 109 -1.36 0.41 -5.87
CA GLY A 109 -1.03 1.10 -7.11
C GLY A 109 -1.69 0.46 -8.33
N GLY A 110 -1.81 -0.86 -8.37
CA GLY A 110 -2.58 -1.58 -9.39
C GLY A 110 -4.07 -1.26 -9.34
N ALA A 111 -4.67 -1.29 -8.15
CA ALA A 111 -6.09 -0.99 -7.95
C ALA A 111 -6.44 0.47 -8.27
N SER A 112 -5.56 1.40 -7.89
CA SER A 112 -5.72 2.85 -8.11
C SER A 112 -5.94 3.23 -9.58
N ARG A 113 -5.41 2.43 -10.53
CA ARG A 113 -5.60 2.67 -11.98
C ARG A 113 -7.04 2.47 -12.45
N HIS A 114 -7.87 1.86 -11.62
CA HIS A 114 -9.26 1.52 -11.93
C HIS A 114 -10.27 2.26 -11.05
N LEU A 115 -9.80 3.17 -10.19
CA LEU A 115 -10.62 3.96 -9.27
C LEU A 115 -10.57 5.45 -9.65
N PRO A 116 -11.58 6.24 -9.28
CA PRO A 116 -11.57 7.69 -9.51
C PRO A 116 -10.44 8.41 -8.77
N GLN A 117 -10.10 7.92 -7.57
CA GLN A 117 -9.01 8.42 -6.74
C GLN A 117 -8.01 7.30 -6.42
N PRO A 118 -6.72 7.63 -6.17
CA PRO A 118 -5.75 6.66 -5.68
C PRO A 118 -6.18 6.05 -4.34
N VAL A 119 -5.86 4.78 -4.14
CA VAL A 119 -6.08 4.12 -2.84
C VAL A 119 -5.18 4.78 -1.79
N ALA A 120 -5.76 5.31 -0.72
CA ALA A 120 -5.00 5.85 0.40
C ALA A 120 -4.49 4.70 1.28
N VAL A 121 -3.17 4.55 1.40
CA VAL A 121 -2.54 3.45 2.15
C VAL A 121 -1.85 3.94 3.42
N SER A 122 -2.11 3.27 4.54
CA SER A 122 -1.43 3.52 5.82
C SER A 122 -0.87 2.25 6.45
N PHE A 123 0.23 2.40 7.19
CA PHE A 123 0.90 1.34 7.93
C PHE A 123 1.15 1.78 9.37
N ALA A 124 0.91 0.89 10.33
CA ALA A 124 1.24 1.12 11.73
C ALA A 124 1.90 -0.12 12.35
N GLY A 125 2.88 0.11 13.22
CA GLY A 125 3.67 -0.95 13.84
C GLY A 125 4.75 -1.57 12.93
N PRO A 126 5.44 -2.62 13.40
CA PRO A 126 6.61 -3.19 12.72
C PRO A 126 6.22 -4.17 11.60
N VAL A 127 5.46 -3.69 10.61
CA VAL A 127 4.93 -4.46 9.48
C VAL A 127 6.03 -5.16 8.67
N ASP A 128 7.21 -4.55 8.54
CA ASP A 128 8.30 -5.10 7.72
C ASP A 128 8.92 -6.37 8.32
N LEU A 129 8.73 -6.63 9.62
CA LEU A 129 9.11 -7.90 10.27
C LEU A 129 8.22 -9.08 9.82
N LEU A 130 7.10 -8.80 9.15
CA LEU A 130 6.12 -9.79 8.68
C LEU A 130 6.30 -10.11 7.19
N SER A 131 7.48 -9.89 6.62
CA SER A 131 7.73 -9.97 5.17
C SER A 131 7.83 -11.39 4.61
N GLU A 132 7.93 -12.40 5.48
CA GLU A 132 8.21 -13.79 5.10
C GLU A 132 7.14 -14.79 5.56
N GLY A 133 7.12 -15.95 4.90
CA GLY A 133 6.29 -17.10 5.28
C GLY A 133 4.81 -16.98 4.92
N ALA A 134 4.04 -17.97 5.40
CA ALA A 134 2.62 -18.12 5.06
C ALA A 134 1.76 -16.90 5.44
N LEU A 135 2.12 -16.21 6.53
CA LEU A 135 1.44 -14.99 6.96
C LEU A 135 1.50 -13.90 5.89
N ALA A 136 2.71 -13.60 5.39
CA ALA A 136 2.92 -12.56 4.38
C ALA A 136 2.15 -12.86 3.10
N ASP A 137 2.14 -14.13 2.69
CA ASP A 137 1.46 -14.59 1.47
C ASP A 137 -0.05 -14.54 1.59
N GLU A 138 -0.62 -15.01 2.70
CA GLU A 138 -2.06 -14.98 2.92
C GLU A 138 -2.56 -13.54 3.11
N LEU A 139 -1.83 -12.68 3.83
CA LEU A 139 -2.16 -11.26 3.95
C LEU A 139 -2.15 -10.57 2.58
N THR A 140 -1.09 -10.78 1.79
CA THR A 140 -0.97 -10.19 0.45
C THR A 140 -2.12 -10.66 -0.47
N ALA A 141 -2.45 -11.94 -0.42
CA ALA A 141 -3.54 -12.49 -1.21
C ALA A 141 -4.91 -11.96 -0.75
N SER A 142 -5.13 -11.80 0.55
CA SER A 142 -6.34 -11.21 1.12
C SER A 142 -6.49 -9.74 0.71
N VAL A 143 -5.44 -8.93 0.83
CA VAL A 143 -5.44 -7.53 0.39
C VAL A 143 -5.75 -7.42 -1.11
N ARG A 144 -5.17 -8.30 -1.94
CA ARG A 144 -5.45 -8.34 -3.38
C ARG A 144 -6.93 -8.59 -3.68
N GLU A 145 -7.53 -9.57 -3.01
CA GLU A 145 -8.95 -9.90 -3.18
C GLU A 145 -9.84 -8.76 -2.69
N LEU A 146 -9.53 -8.15 -1.54
CA LEU A 146 -10.26 -7.01 -1.00
C LEU A 146 -10.25 -5.80 -1.94
N LEU A 147 -9.07 -5.40 -2.42
CA LEU A 147 -8.94 -4.32 -3.40
C LEU A 147 -9.65 -4.67 -4.72
N SER A 148 -9.56 -5.92 -5.17
CA SER A 148 -10.30 -6.35 -6.36
C SER A 148 -11.81 -6.25 -6.16
N ASN A 149 -12.32 -6.53 -4.97
CA ASN A 149 -13.75 -6.42 -4.66
C ASN A 149 -14.17 -4.96 -4.65
N ALA A 150 -13.39 -4.06 -4.04
CA ALA A 150 -13.63 -2.63 -4.10
C ALA A 150 -13.68 -2.14 -5.56
N VAL A 151 -12.67 -2.43 -6.38
CA VAL A 151 -12.61 -2.01 -7.79
C VAL A 151 -13.81 -2.53 -8.61
N LYS A 152 -14.18 -3.80 -8.45
CA LYS A 152 -15.21 -4.42 -9.29
C LYS A 152 -16.64 -4.11 -8.84
N HIS A 153 -16.85 -3.81 -7.56
CA HIS A 153 -18.19 -3.87 -6.97
C HIS A 153 -18.61 -2.60 -6.24
N SER A 154 -17.70 -1.84 -5.62
CA SER A 154 -18.09 -0.72 -4.75
C SER A 154 -18.79 0.42 -5.50
N GLY A 155 -18.28 0.81 -6.67
CA GLY A 155 -18.63 2.10 -7.28
C GLY A 155 -18.19 3.31 -6.45
N ALA A 156 -17.23 3.11 -5.55
CA ALA A 156 -16.71 4.10 -4.61
C ALA A 156 -15.92 5.22 -5.29
N ALA A 157 -15.96 6.40 -4.68
CA ALA A 157 -15.09 7.51 -5.03
C ALA A 157 -13.75 7.40 -4.30
N SER A 158 -13.75 6.96 -3.05
CA SER A 158 -12.58 6.79 -2.20
C SER A 158 -12.45 5.36 -1.67
N VAL A 159 -11.21 4.86 -1.61
CA VAL A 159 -10.85 3.56 -1.05
C VAL A 159 -9.62 3.74 -0.17
N THR A 160 -9.69 3.22 1.04
CA THR A 160 -8.58 3.22 2.01
C THR A 160 -8.11 1.80 2.28
N LEU A 161 -6.82 1.65 2.56
CA LEU A 161 -6.17 0.40 2.96
C LEU A 161 -5.24 0.67 4.14
N SER A 162 -5.48 0.01 5.26
CA SER A 162 -4.60 0.09 6.43
C SER A 162 -4.05 -1.29 6.81
N ILE A 163 -2.76 -1.34 7.13
CA ILE A 163 -2.10 -2.51 7.70
C ILE A 163 -1.53 -2.14 9.07
N VAL A 164 -2.04 -2.75 10.13
CA VAL A 164 -1.63 -2.49 11.51
C VAL A 164 -1.09 -3.76 12.13
N ALA A 165 0.15 -3.73 12.61
CA ALA A 165 0.79 -4.79 13.37
C ALA A 165 0.95 -4.34 14.84
N ALA A 166 0.04 -4.77 15.71
CA ALA A 166 -0.03 -4.38 17.12
C ALA A 166 -0.69 -5.49 17.95
N ASP A 167 -0.45 -5.51 19.26
CA ASP A 167 -1.15 -6.40 20.20
C ASP A 167 -1.11 -7.89 19.79
N ALA A 168 0.06 -8.36 19.35
CA ALA A 168 0.29 -9.72 18.85
C ALA A 168 -0.64 -10.12 17.68
N ARG A 169 -1.14 -9.14 16.92
CA ARG A 169 -1.95 -9.35 15.72
C ARG A 169 -1.52 -8.44 14.58
N VAL A 170 -1.75 -8.91 13.36
CA VAL A 170 -1.78 -8.07 12.17
C VAL A 170 -3.21 -7.94 11.69
N THR A 171 -3.60 -6.72 11.35
CA THR A 171 -4.90 -6.37 10.81
C THR A 171 -4.71 -5.69 9.46
N ALA A 172 -5.35 -6.23 8.43
CA ALA A 172 -5.50 -5.58 7.14
C ALA A 172 -6.96 -5.14 7.00
N GLU A 173 -7.19 -3.85 6.80
CA GLU A 173 -8.54 -3.30 6.63
C GLU A 173 -8.62 -2.54 5.31
N VAL A 174 -9.64 -2.87 4.51
CA VAL A 174 -10.01 -2.11 3.30
C VAL A 174 -11.39 -1.51 3.54
N ALA A 175 -11.52 -0.21 3.34
CA ALA A 175 -12.79 0.49 3.41
C ALA A 175 -13.06 1.34 2.17
N ASP A 176 -14.31 1.37 1.73
CA ASP A 176 -14.78 2.15 0.59
C ASP A 176 -16.09 2.88 0.92
N ASP A 177 -16.31 4.02 0.26
CA ASP A 177 -17.52 4.85 0.37
C ASP A 177 -18.58 4.48 -0.70
N GLY A 178 -18.52 3.25 -1.19
CA GLY A 178 -19.38 2.75 -2.25
C GLY A 178 -20.78 2.39 -1.78
N ARG A 179 -21.49 1.66 -2.64
CA ARG A 179 -22.90 1.27 -2.41
C ARG A 179 -23.10 0.08 -1.47
N GLY A 180 -22.04 -0.37 -0.81
CA GLY A 180 -22.04 -1.61 -0.04
C GLY A 180 -22.21 -2.88 -0.88
N ILE A 181 -22.27 -3.99 -0.18
CA ILE A 181 -22.45 -5.35 -0.70
C ILE A 181 -23.95 -5.68 -0.64
N GLY A 182 -24.61 -5.73 -1.79
CA GLY A 182 -26.01 -6.19 -1.88
C GLY A 182 -26.16 -7.70 -1.63
N ASP A 183 -27.41 -8.15 -1.42
CA ASP A 183 -27.76 -9.55 -1.07
C ASP A 183 -27.24 -10.63 -2.04
N ALA A 184 -26.91 -10.26 -3.27
CA ALA A 184 -26.47 -11.17 -4.32
C ALA A 184 -24.93 -11.32 -4.44
N ALA A 185 -24.16 -10.77 -3.50
CA ALA A 185 -22.71 -10.83 -3.60
C ALA A 185 -22.20 -12.28 -3.56
N ARG A 186 -21.30 -12.59 -4.51
CA ARG A 186 -20.73 -13.94 -4.66
C ARG A 186 -20.00 -14.33 -3.38
N ARG A 187 -20.64 -15.19 -2.60
CA ARG A 187 -20.13 -15.76 -1.34
C ARG A 187 -18.71 -16.32 -1.44
N SER A 188 -18.25 -16.75 -2.63
CA SER A 188 -16.94 -17.40 -2.75
C SER A 188 -15.73 -16.49 -2.47
N GLY A 189 -15.77 -15.20 -2.81
CA GLY A 189 -14.64 -14.29 -2.57
C GLY A 189 -14.46 -13.96 -1.09
N LEU A 190 -15.58 -13.69 -0.41
CA LEU A 190 -15.63 -13.44 1.03
C LEU A 190 -15.33 -14.72 1.84
N GLU A 191 -15.81 -15.88 1.36
CA GLU A 191 -15.50 -17.16 1.98
C GLU A 191 -14.00 -17.48 1.89
N ASN A 192 -13.38 -17.21 0.73
CA ASN A 192 -11.94 -17.38 0.59
C ASN A 192 -11.16 -16.51 1.59
N LEU A 193 -11.57 -15.25 1.80
CA LEU A 193 -10.95 -14.35 2.77
C LEU A 193 -11.04 -14.91 4.20
N ARG A 194 -12.22 -15.43 4.56
CA ARG A 194 -12.45 -16.08 5.85
C ARG A 194 -11.58 -17.32 6.03
N VAL A 195 -11.57 -18.23 5.06
CA VAL A 195 -10.74 -19.44 5.09
C VAL A 195 -9.25 -19.12 5.22
N ARG A 196 -8.75 -18.09 4.52
CA ARG A 196 -7.35 -17.65 4.63
C ARG A 196 -7.01 -17.14 6.02
N ALA A 197 -7.91 -16.38 6.65
CA ALA A 197 -7.74 -15.93 8.03
C ALA A 197 -7.71 -17.12 9.00
N GLU A 198 -8.69 -18.01 8.91
CA GLU A 198 -8.83 -19.17 9.80
C GLU A 198 -7.62 -20.11 9.74
N ARG A 199 -7.02 -20.30 8.56
CA ARG A 199 -5.79 -21.10 8.38
C ARG A 199 -4.62 -20.62 9.25
N LEU A 200 -4.61 -19.34 9.60
CA LEU A 200 -3.59 -18.73 10.44
C LEU A 200 -4.05 -18.52 11.88
N GLY A 201 -5.22 -19.03 12.27
CA GLY A 201 -5.83 -18.76 13.58
C GLY A 201 -6.39 -17.33 13.70
N GLY A 202 -6.66 -16.71 12.56
CA GLY A 202 -7.19 -15.36 12.41
C GLY A 202 -8.70 -15.30 12.27
N ALA A 203 -9.20 -14.11 11.91
CA ALA A 203 -10.62 -13.86 11.66
C ALA A 203 -10.81 -12.89 10.49
N PHE A 204 -11.97 -12.99 9.84
CA PHE A 204 -12.43 -12.06 8.82
C PHE A 204 -13.79 -11.50 9.21
N ASP A 205 -13.88 -10.17 9.26
CA ASP A 205 -15.10 -9.42 9.56
C ASP A 205 -15.43 -8.50 8.38
N LEU A 206 -16.73 -8.36 8.13
CA LEU A 206 -17.24 -7.53 7.06
C LEU A 206 -18.41 -6.70 7.59
N ASP A 207 -18.24 -5.39 7.57
CA ASP A 207 -19.31 -4.42 7.79
C ASP A 207 -19.65 -3.78 6.45
N SER A 208 -20.93 -3.75 6.12
CA SER A 208 -21.40 -3.28 4.83
C SER A 208 -22.76 -2.65 4.96
N SER A 209 -22.89 -1.45 4.41
CA SER A 209 -24.14 -0.68 4.37
C SER A 209 -24.27 0.04 3.03
N PRO A 210 -25.43 0.65 2.73
CA PRO A 210 -25.55 1.51 1.56
C PRO A 210 -24.57 2.71 1.54
N ALA A 211 -23.91 3.02 2.66
CA ALA A 211 -22.93 4.10 2.79
C ALA A 211 -21.47 3.63 2.59
N GLY A 212 -21.23 2.33 2.36
CA GLY A 212 -19.88 1.82 2.13
C GLY A 212 -19.66 0.40 2.62
N THR A 213 -18.44 -0.08 2.41
CA THR A 213 -17.99 -1.39 2.88
C THR A 213 -16.72 -1.23 3.69
N ARG A 214 -16.60 -1.96 4.81
CA ARG A 214 -15.37 -2.11 5.59
C ARG A 214 -15.11 -3.59 5.82
N ALA A 215 -14.01 -4.08 5.26
CA ALA A 215 -13.61 -5.47 5.38
C ALA A 215 -12.30 -5.57 6.15
N ARG A 216 -12.29 -6.36 7.22
CA ARG A 216 -11.17 -6.52 8.13
C ARG A 216 -10.71 -7.96 8.15
N TRP A 217 -9.45 -8.18 7.80
CA TRP A 217 -8.78 -9.46 7.88
C TRP A 217 -7.73 -9.40 9.00
N THR A 218 -7.72 -10.37 9.89
CA THR A 218 -6.79 -10.40 11.03
C THR A 218 -6.10 -11.76 11.14
N ALA A 219 -4.85 -11.76 11.62
CA ALA A 219 -4.12 -12.97 11.98
C ALA A 219 -3.21 -12.71 13.20
N PRO A 220 -2.97 -13.70 14.06
CA PRO A 220 -1.98 -13.60 15.13
C PRO A 220 -0.57 -13.47 14.54
N ILE A 221 0.28 -12.70 15.20
CA ILE A 221 1.69 -12.54 14.87
C ILE A 221 2.53 -12.75 16.12
N THR A 222 3.69 -13.37 15.94
CA THR A 222 4.70 -13.47 16.98
C THR A 222 5.88 -12.62 16.53
N PHE A 223 6.19 -11.56 17.27
CA PHE A 223 7.48 -10.93 17.10
C PHE A 223 8.52 -11.78 17.83
N PRO A 224 9.71 -11.99 17.26
CA PRO A 224 10.80 -12.53 18.06
C PRO A 224 10.96 -11.60 19.26
N GLU A 225 10.83 -12.15 20.47
CA GLU A 225 11.08 -11.41 21.71
C GLU A 225 12.48 -10.81 21.61
N GLY A 226 12.57 -9.49 21.64
CA GLY A 226 13.84 -8.83 21.91
C GLY A 226 14.26 -9.23 23.30
N ASP A 227 15.42 -9.88 23.42
CA ASP A 227 16.04 -10.24 24.68
C ASP A 227 16.03 -8.99 25.60
N PRO A 228 15.37 -9.01 26.77
CA PRO A 228 15.30 -7.86 27.67
C PRO A 228 16.61 -7.59 28.41
N THR A 229 17.75 -8.02 27.86
CA THR A 229 19.05 -7.96 28.52
C THR A 229 20.16 -7.59 27.55
N THR A 230 20.32 -6.29 27.26
CA THR A 230 21.64 -5.65 27.05
C THR A 230 21.56 -4.17 27.41
#